data_AF-A0A4V2R3Z4-F1
#
_entry.id   AF-A0A4V2R3Z4-F1
#
_cell.length_a   1.000
_cell.length_b   1.000
_cell.length_c   1.000
_cell.angle_alpha   90.00
_cell.angle_beta   90.00
_cell.angle_gamma   90.00
#
_symmetry.space_group_name_H-M   'P 1'
#
loop_
_entity.id
_entity.type
_entity.pdbx_description
1 polymer ?
#
loop_
_entity_poly.entity_id
_entity_poly.type
_entity_poly.pdbx_seq_one_letter_code
_entity_poly.pdbx_strand_id
1 'polypeptide(L)'
;MSGRPFLMGLTGSIGMGKSTTADIFRALGVPVWDADAAVHRLYGPGGAAIPAIAALCPDAVGQAGVDRAALKDWISRDPGALARIEAVVHPLVAADRAAFTKAHADAPVLVLDIPLLFETCAEDWLDAVLVVTAAPAVQRARVLSRPGMTEAQFDLLLSRQMPDAEKRARADHVIETRSLEQTRAEVQALLDKLREHHA
;
A
#
# COMPACT_ATOMS: atom_id res chain seq x y z
N MET A 1 0.73 18.54 24.34
CA MET A 1 -0.53 17.89 23.95
C MET A 1 -0.14 16.66 23.13
N SER A 2 -0.35 15.45 23.65
CA SER A 2 0.08 14.21 22.97
C SER A 2 -1.17 13.42 22.61
N GLY A 3 -1.78 13.79 21.48
CA GLY A 3 -2.72 12.92 20.78
C GLY A 3 -1.94 11.91 19.93
N ARG A 4 -2.55 10.77 19.61
CA ARG A 4 -1.97 9.86 18.61
C ARG A 4 -1.79 10.61 17.27
N PRO A 5 -0.79 10.24 16.44
CA PRO A 5 -0.65 10.81 15.10
C PRO A 5 -1.93 10.68 14.27
N PHE A 6 -2.17 11.65 13.39
CA PHE A 6 -3.18 11.55 12.34
C PHE A 6 -2.75 10.52 11.30
N LEU A 7 -3.55 9.49 11.07
CA LEU A 7 -3.27 8.38 10.16
C LEU A 7 -3.95 8.63 8.82
N MET A 8 -3.15 9.04 7.84
CA MET A 8 -3.61 9.23 6.45
C MET A 8 -3.34 7.95 5.64
N GLY A 9 -4.38 7.33 5.12
CA GLY A 9 -4.24 6.29 4.12
C GLY A 9 -3.87 6.89 2.77
N LEU A 10 -2.85 6.35 2.11
CA LEU A 10 -2.51 6.66 0.73
C LEU A 10 -2.84 5.46 -0.14
N THR A 11 -3.70 5.66 -1.13
CA THR A 11 -4.08 4.60 -2.07
C THR A 11 -4.24 5.14 -3.48
N GLY A 12 -4.38 4.23 -4.43
CA GLY A 12 -4.57 4.51 -5.85
C GLY A 12 -4.41 3.23 -6.65
N SER A 13 -5.17 3.12 -7.74
CA SER A 13 -5.08 1.97 -8.62
C SER A 13 -3.69 1.85 -9.28
N ILE A 14 -3.42 0.72 -9.92
CA ILE A 14 -2.13 0.46 -10.55
C ILE A 14 -1.79 1.58 -11.55
N GLY A 15 -0.57 2.14 -11.44
CA GLY A 15 -0.10 3.19 -12.37
C GLY A 15 -0.55 4.62 -12.05
N MET A 16 -1.27 4.86 -10.94
CA MET A 16 -1.78 6.20 -10.60
C MET A 16 -0.77 7.14 -9.93
N GLY A 17 0.51 6.74 -9.77
CA GLY A 17 1.55 7.59 -9.20
C GLY A 17 1.72 7.50 -7.67
N LYS A 18 1.08 6.51 -7.02
CA LYS A 18 1.11 6.30 -5.56
C LYS A 18 2.51 6.29 -4.95
N SER A 19 3.45 5.51 -5.51
CA SER A 19 4.83 5.46 -5.01
C SER A 19 5.54 6.80 -5.11
N THR A 20 5.33 7.54 -6.21
CA THR A 20 5.87 8.90 -6.36
C THR A 20 5.30 9.85 -5.31
N THR A 21 4.01 9.78 -5.04
CA THR A 21 3.36 10.57 -3.98
C THR A 21 3.88 10.19 -2.59
N ALA A 22 4.08 8.89 -2.31
CA ALA A 22 4.69 8.43 -1.07
C ALA A 22 6.10 8.99 -0.89
N ASP A 23 6.92 9.01 -1.95
CA ASP A 23 8.27 9.58 -1.91
C ASP A 23 8.27 11.10 -1.72
N ILE A 24 7.27 11.80 -2.27
CA ILE A 24 7.07 13.22 -1.99
C ILE A 24 6.80 13.43 -0.50
N PHE A 25 5.89 12.67 0.12
CA PHE A 25 5.64 12.76 1.57
C PHE A 25 6.93 12.53 2.39
N ARG A 26 7.71 11.50 2.03
CA ARG A 26 9.02 11.23 2.67
C ARG A 26 9.96 12.43 2.53
N ALA A 27 10.05 13.01 1.34
CA ALA A 27 10.89 14.18 1.07
C ALA A 27 10.43 15.46 1.79
N LEU A 28 9.19 15.50 2.26
CA LEU A 28 8.63 16.57 3.10
C LEU A 28 8.71 16.26 4.60
N GLY A 29 9.44 15.20 4.98
CA GLY A 29 9.68 14.80 6.36
C GLY A 29 8.52 14.06 7.03
N VAL A 30 7.55 13.58 6.26
CA VAL A 30 6.41 12.81 6.78
C VAL A 30 6.79 11.33 6.80
N PRO A 31 6.69 10.63 7.94
CA PRO A 31 6.93 9.19 7.98
C PRO A 31 5.88 8.46 7.15
N VAL A 32 6.34 7.56 6.27
CA VAL A 32 5.48 6.75 5.41
C VAL A 32 5.71 5.27 5.68
N TRP A 33 4.68 4.58 6.18
CA TRP A 33 4.63 3.13 6.23
C TRP A 33 4.18 2.58 4.89
N ASP A 34 4.82 1.52 4.41
CA ASP A 34 4.54 0.90 3.12
C ASP A 34 4.18 -0.57 3.34
N ALA A 35 2.94 -0.93 3.01
CA ALA A 35 2.41 -2.27 3.19
C ALA A 35 3.16 -3.32 2.34
N ASP A 36 3.53 -2.98 1.10
CA ASP A 36 4.25 -3.89 0.22
C ASP A 36 5.68 -4.12 0.73
N ALA A 37 6.34 -3.06 1.20
CA ALA A 37 7.65 -3.15 1.82
C ALA A 37 7.60 -3.93 3.14
N ALA A 38 6.54 -3.78 3.93
CA ALA A 38 6.34 -4.56 5.15
C ALA A 38 6.21 -6.05 4.84
N VAL A 39 5.36 -6.44 3.88
CA VAL A 39 5.24 -7.83 3.43
C VAL A 39 6.56 -8.34 2.87
N HIS A 40 7.30 -7.52 2.11
CA HIS A 40 8.62 -7.89 1.60
C HIS A 40 9.60 -8.22 2.73
N ARG A 41 9.70 -7.38 3.77
CA ARG A 41 10.54 -7.66 4.95
C ARG A 41 10.10 -8.91 5.70
N LEU A 42 8.79 -9.08 5.90
CA LEU A 42 8.22 -10.25 6.57
C LEU A 42 8.54 -11.57 5.83
N TYR A 43 8.64 -11.51 4.51
CA TYR A 43 8.91 -12.66 3.64
C TYR A 43 10.41 -12.86 3.36
N GLY A 44 11.25 -11.86 3.62
CA GLY A 44 12.69 -11.94 3.37
C GLY A 44 13.43 -12.91 4.32
N PRO A 45 14.74 -13.12 4.13
CA PRO A 45 15.54 -14.02 4.95
C PRO A 45 15.41 -13.71 6.45
N GLY A 46 15.06 -14.70 7.27
CA GLY A 46 14.82 -14.51 8.70
C GLY A 46 13.55 -13.73 9.05
N GLY A 47 12.69 -13.43 8.07
CA GLY A 47 11.46 -12.68 8.25
C GLY A 47 10.42 -13.41 9.09
N ALA A 48 9.57 -12.64 9.79
CA ALA A 48 8.63 -13.19 10.77
C ALA A 48 7.54 -14.09 10.17
N ALA A 49 7.28 -14.00 8.87
CA ALA A 49 6.30 -14.87 8.20
C ALA A 49 6.84 -16.27 7.91
N ILE A 50 8.17 -16.45 7.88
CA ILE A 50 8.82 -17.72 7.49
C ILE A 50 8.26 -18.92 8.29
N PRO A 51 8.23 -18.91 9.63
CA PRO A 51 7.78 -20.10 10.38
C PRO A 51 6.32 -20.47 10.10
N ALA A 52 5.45 -19.46 9.99
CA ALA A 52 4.03 -19.67 9.74
C ALA A 52 3.76 -20.16 8.32
N ILE A 53 4.45 -19.60 7.33
CA ILE A 53 4.35 -20.05 5.94
C ILE A 53 4.94 -21.46 5.78
N ALA A 54 6.08 -21.76 6.41
CA ALA A 54 6.68 -23.09 6.37
C ALA A 54 5.75 -24.17 6.96
N ALA A 55 4.97 -23.85 8.00
CA ALA A 55 3.99 -24.77 8.56
C ALA A 55 2.80 -25.05 7.62
N LEU A 56 2.46 -24.10 6.73
CA LEU A 56 1.38 -24.23 5.75
C LEU A 56 1.82 -24.86 4.43
N CYS A 57 2.97 -24.42 3.93
CA CYS A 57 3.56 -24.83 2.65
C CYS A 57 5.10 -24.84 2.78
N PRO A 58 5.69 -25.95 3.24
CA PRO A 58 7.14 -26.07 3.42
C PRO A 58 7.94 -25.76 2.15
N ASP A 59 7.42 -26.18 0.99
CA ASP A 59 8.06 -25.97 -0.32
C ASP A 59 8.13 -24.48 -0.73
N ALA A 60 7.37 -23.61 -0.07
CA ALA A 60 7.36 -22.17 -0.34
C ALA A 60 8.34 -21.38 0.54
N VAL A 61 9.25 -22.05 1.24
CA VAL A 61 10.27 -21.40 2.08
C VAL A 61 11.65 -21.96 1.75
N GLY A 62 12.59 -21.06 1.47
CA GLY A 62 14.01 -21.38 1.27
C GLY A 62 14.93 -20.44 2.03
N GLN A 63 16.24 -20.54 1.76
CA GLN A 63 17.24 -19.68 2.41
C GLN A 63 17.06 -18.19 2.13
N ALA A 64 16.50 -17.85 0.96
CA ALA A 64 16.17 -16.48 0.58
C ALA A 64 14.87 -15.94 1.21
N GLY A 65 14.19 -16.75 2.03
CA GLY A 65 12.88 -16.45 2.59
C GLY A 65 11.75 -17.15 1.83
N VAL A 66 10.58 -16.52 1.80
CA VAL A 66 9.37 -17.06 1.18
C VAL A 66 9.47 -16.97 -0.35
N ASP A 67 9.31 -18.11 -1.02
CA ASP A 67 9.21 -18.20 -2.48
C ASP A 67 7.78 -17.86 -2.94
N ARG A 68 7.66 -16.67 -3.54
CA ARG A 68 6.38 -16.16 -4.05
C ARG A 68 5.85 -16.95 -5.26
N ALA A 69 6.72 -17.54 -6.07
CA ALA A 69 6.30 -18.39 -7.19
C ALA A 69 5.70 -19.68 -6.66
N ALA A 70 6.35 -20.33 -5.68
CA ALA A 70 5.81 -21.50 -5.02
C ALA A 70 4.46 -21.22 -4.32
N LEU A 71 4.32 -20.07 -3.64
CA LEU A 71 3.03 -19.66 -3.08
C LEU A 71 1.95 -19.46 -4.15
N LYS A 72 2.30 -18.82 -5.28
CA LYS A 72 1.36 -18.63 -6.39
C LYS A 72 0.92 -19.97 -6.99
N ASP A 73 1.83 -20.92 -7.13
CA ASP A 73 1.54 -22.27 -7.62
C ASP A 73 0.72 -23.09 -6.62
N TRP A 74 0.87 -22.84 -5.31
CA TRP A 74 -0.02 -23.43 -4.31
C TRP A 74 -1.42 -22.80 -4.36
N ILE A 75 -1.53 -21.48 -4.42
CA ILE A 75 -2.80 -20.74 -4.53
C ILE A 75 -3.59 -21.15 -5.79
N SER A 76 -2.91 -21.43 -6.90
CA SER A 76 -3.59 -21.85 -8.13
C SER A 76 -4.16 -23.28 -8.05
N ARG A 77 -3.61 -24.14 -7.20
CA ARG A 77 -4.03 -25.54 -7.02
C ARG A 77 -5.02 -25.73 -5.88
N ASP A 78 -5.02 -24.83 -4.91
CA ASP A 78 -5.79 -24.95 -3.67
C ASP A 78 -6.58 -23.66 -3.39
N PRO A 79 -7.91 -23.67 -3.62
CA PRO A 79 -8.76 -22.51 -3.41
C PRO A 79 -8.74 -21.95 -1.97
N GLY A 80 -8.37 -22.76 -0.97
CA GLY A 80 -8.27 -22.35 0.43
C GLY A 80 -6.87 -21.91 0.86
N ALA A 81 -5.87 -21.97 -0.02
CA ALA A 81 -4.50 -21.57 0.31
C ALA A 81 -4.38 -20.08 0.61
N LEU A 82 -4.98 -19.22 -0.22
CA LEU A 82 -4.89 -17.76 -0.04
C LEU A 82 -5.42 -17.33 1.33
N ALA A 83 -6.62 -17.80 1.71
CA ALA A 83 -7.21 -17.49 3.01
C ALA A 83 -6.34 -17.95 4.19
N ARG A 84 -5.67 -19.10 4.07
CA ARG A 84 -4.75 -19.59 5.12
C ARG A 84 -3.47 -18.75 5.21
N ILE A 85 -2.91 -18.34 4.08
CA ILE A 85 -1.76 -17.43 4.03
C ILE A 85 -2.13 -16.09 4.66
N GLU A 86 -3.25 -15.50 4.25
CA GLU A 86 -3.74 -14.23 4.78
C GLU A 86 -3.97 -14.30 6.30
N ALA A 87 -4.56 -15.39 6.80
CA ALA A 87 -4.81 -15.58 8.23
C ALA A 87 -3.53 -15.54 9.09
N VAL A 88 -2.40 -16.01 8.57
CA VAL A 88 -1.12 -15.98 9.30
C VAL A 88 -0.30 -14.72 9.03
N VAL A 89 -0.47 -14.08 7.86
CA VAL A 89 0.32 -12.90 7.47
C VAL A 89 -0.31 -11.60 7.94
N HIS A 90 -1.64 -11.46 7.92
CA HIS A 90 -2.32 -10.22 8.31
C HIS A 90 -1.98 -9.77 9.75
N PRO A 91 -1.93 -10.66 10.76
CA PRO A 91 -1.50 -10.26 12.10
C PRO A 91 -0.07 -9.72 12.14
N LEU A 92 0.84 -10.27 11.33
CA LEU A 92 2.23 -9.82 11.26
C LEU A 92 2.35 -8.45 10.61
N VAL A 93 1.59 -8.20 9.54
CA VAL A 93 1.51 -6.89 8.89
C VAL A 93 0.92 -5.84 9.83
N ALA A 94 -0.11 -6.20 10.60
CA ALA A 94 -0.69 -5.32 11.62
C ALA A 94 0.31 -5.00 12.73
N ALA A 95 1.11 -5.98 13.18
CA ALA A 95 2.16 -5.77 14.17
C ALA A 95 3.29 -4.85 13.66
N ASP A 96 3.74 -5.05 12.41
CA ASP A 96 4.74 -4.17 11.77
C ASP A 96 4.22 -2.73 11.65
N ARG A 97 2.96 -2.54 11.23
CA ARG A 97 2.30 -1.23 11.21
C ARG A 97 2.24 -0.60 12.61
N ALA A 98 1.80 -1.36 13.62
CA ALA A 98 1.70 -0.85 14.98
C ALA A 98 3.08 -0.44 15.55
N ALA A 99 4.12 -1.22 15.25
CA ALA A 99 5.49 -0.87 15.62
C ALA A 99 5.95 0.43 14.94
N PHE A 100 5.65 0.61 13.65
CA PHE A 100 5.93 1.84 12.92
C PHE A 100 5.19 3.04 13.53
N THR A 101 3.88 2.92 13.76
CA THR A 101 3.08 3.99 14.37
C THR A 101 3.60 4.38 15.74
N LYS A 102 4.01 3.40 16.55
CA LYS A 102 4.61 3.64 17.88
C LYS A 102 5.97 4.35 17.77
N ALA A 103 6.81 3.96 16.82
CA ALA A 103 8.13 4.57 16.61
C ALA A 103 8.03 6.04 16.15
N HIS A 104 6.90 6.42 15.57
CA HIS A 104 6.63 7.77 15.08
C HIS A 104 5.45 8.45 15.81
N ALA A 105 5.24 8.12 17.08
CA ALA A 105 4.10 8.63 17.87
C ALA A 105 4.08 10.15 18.04
N ASP A 106 5.23 10.82 17.91
CA ASP A 106 5.37 12.28 18.02
C ASP A 106 5.15 13.02 16.69
N ALA A 107 4.99 12.29 15.58
CA ALA A 107 4.71 12.92 14.29
C ALA A 107 3.24 13.39 14.24
N PRO A 108 2.96 14.60 13.72
CA PRO A 108 1.58 15.07 13.62
C PRO A 108 0.75 14.24 12.61
N VAL A 109 1.40 13.76 11.55
CA VAL A 109 0.78 12.97 10.47
C VAL A 109 1.69 11.79 10.15
N LEU A 110 1.09 10.61 9.98
CA LEU A 110 1.70 9.43 9.38
C LEU A 110 0.95 9.06 8.11
N VAL A 111 1.68 8.71 7.06
CA VAL A 111 1.06 8.19 5.83
C VAL A 111 1.21 6.68 5.80
N LEU A 112 0.12 5.98 5.54
CA LEU A 112 0.08 4.53 5.38
C LEU A 112 -0.23 4.21 3.92
N ASP A 113 0.80 3.83 3.18
CA ASP A 113 0.69 3.43 1.78
C ASP A 113 0.12 2.01 1.67
N ILE A 114 -1.16 1.92 1.26
CA ILE A 114 -1.95 0.68 1.22
C ILE A 114 -2.59 0.56 -0.17
N PRO A 115 -2.07 -0.32 -1.06
CA PRO A 115 -2.57 -0.46 -2.44
C PRO A 115 -4.04 -0.88 -2.55
N LEU A 116 -4.47 -1.78 -1.66
CA LEU A 116 -5.80 -2.37 -1.63
C LEU A 116 -6.64 -1.86 -0.45
N LEU A 117 -6.49 -0.55 -0.15
CA LEU A 117 -7.07 0.08 1.05
C LEU A 117 -8.56 -0.18 1.15
N PHE A 118 -9.32 0.20 0.11
CA PHE A 118 -10.77 0.05 0.08
C PHE A 118 -11.24 -1.40 -0.07
N GLU A 119 -10.45 -2.23 -0.75
CA GLU A 119 -10.75 -3.65 -0.94
C GLU A 119 -10.57 -4.46 0.36
N THR A 120 -9.81 -3.92 1.31
CA THR A 120 -9.54 -4.53 2.63
C THR A 120 -10.25 -3.82 3.79
N CYS A 121 -11.14 -2.88 3.49
CA CYS A 121 -11.82 -2.01 4.47
C CYS A 121 -10.84 -1.28 5.40
N ALA A 122 -9.65 -0.94 4.91
CA ALA A 122 -8.64 -0.30 5.73
C ALA A 122 -9.00 1.15 6.11
N GLU A 123 -9.92 1.77 5.39
CA GLU A 123 -10.52 3.07 5.69
C GLU A 123 -11.17 3.13 7.07
N ASP A 124 -11.68 2.02 7.60
CA ASP A 124 -12.47 1.99 8.84
C ASP A 124 -11.67 2.38 10.09
N TRP A 125 -10.34 2.35 10.01
CA TRP A 125 -9.44 2.66 11.14
C TRP A 125 -8.45 3.78 10.82
N LEU A 126 -8.59 4.44 9.67
CA LEU A 126 -7.83 5.61 9.26
C LEU A 126 -8.58 6.89 9.63
N ASP A 127 -7.86 8.01 9.77
CA ASP A 127 -8.48 9.31 10.02
C ASP A 127 -8.93 9.99 8.72
N ALA A 128 -8.24 9.72 7.61
CA ALA A 128 -8.65 10.13 6.26
C ALA A 128 -7.94 9.28 5.19
N VAL A 129 -8.51 9.26 3.98
CA VAL A 129 -7.96 8.60 2.80
C VAL A 129 -7.64 9.61 1.70
N LEU A 130 -6.39 9.59 1.26
CA LEU A 130 -5.91 10.23 0.03
C LEU A 130 -5.88 9.22 -1.11
N VAL A 131 -6.66 9.47 -2.15
CA VAL A 131 -6.59 8.76 -3.42
C VAL A 131 -5.75 9.55 -4.42
N VAL A 132 -4.72 8.91 -4.96
CA VAL A 132 -4.03 9.42 -6.15
C VAL A 132 -4.64 8.82 -7.41
N THR A 133 -4.91 9.67 -8.39
CA THR A 133 -5.59 9.32 -9.64
C THR A 133 -4.82 9.86 -10.85
N ALA A 134 -5.07 9.30 -12.02
CA ALA A 134 -4.64 9.83 -13.30
C ALA A 134 -5.68 9.50 -14.39
N ALA A 135 -5.65 10.23 -15.51
CA ALA A 135 -6.50 9.90 -16.65
C ALA A 135 -6.26 8.44 -17.13
N PRO A 136 -7.30 7.68 -17.54
CA PRO A 136 -7.15 6.27 -17.92
C PRO A 136 -6.09 6.01 -19.00
N ALA A 137 -5.96 6.91 -19.99
CA ALA A 137 -4.94 6.81 -21.02
C ALA A 137 -3.51 6.95 -20.45
N VAL A 138 -3.32 7.85 -19.47
CA VAL A 138 -2.04 8.05 -18.78
C VAL A 138 -1.73 6.85 -17.89
N GLN A 139 -2.71 6.34 -17.15
CA GLN A 139 -2.57 5.13 -16.34
C GLN A 139 -2.09 3.96 -17.20
N ARG A 140 -2.79 3.67 -18.30
CA ARG A 140 -2.45 2.59 -19.23
C ARG A 140 -1.03 2.74 -19.77
N ALA A 141 -0.68 3.93 -20.26
CA ALA A 141 0.65 4.20 -20.79
C ALA A 141 1.76 3.96 -19.73
N ARG A 142 1.54 4.39 -18.48
CA ARG A 142 2.48 4.19 -17.37
C ARG A 142 2.64 2.73 -16.96
N VAL A 143 1.60 1.92 -17.03
CA VAL A 143 1.69 0.50 -16.67
C VAL A 143 2.39 -0.28 -17.78
N LEU A 144 2.03 -0.05 -19.04
CA LEU A 144 2.60 -0.77 -20.18
C LEU A 144 4.05 -0.39 -20.47
N SER A 145 4.55 0.75 -19.97
CA SER A 145 5.97 1.08 -20.06
C SER A 145 6.85 0.35 -19.04
N ARG A 146 6.26 -0.36 -18.06
CA ARG A 146 7.01 -1.11 -17.07
C ARG A 146 7.61 -2.37 -17.71
N PRO A 147 8.86 -2.74 -17.39
CA PRO A 147 9.47 -3.97 -17.89
C PRO A 147 8.60 -5.20 -17.58
N GLY A 148 8.30 -5.98 -18.62
CA GLY A 148 7.57 -7.24 -18.49
C GLY A 148 6.05 -7.12 -18.35
N MET A 149 5.46 -5.92 -18.44
CA MET A 149 4.00 -5.75 -18.43
C MET A 149 3.38 -5.98 -19.81
N THR A 150 2.25 -6.68 -19.83
CA THR A 150 1.39 -6.87 -21.02
C THR A 150 0.00 -6.30 -20.78
N GLU A 151 -0.77 -6.11 -21.86
CA GLU A 151 -2.17 -5.66 -21.76
C GLU A 151 -3.00 -6.62 -20.91
N ALA A 152 -2.86 -7.93 -21.14
CA ALA A 152 -3.57 -8.95 -20.37
C ALA A 152 -3.22 -8.90 -18.87
N GLN A 153 -1.95 -8.62 -18.52
CA GLN A 153 -1.56 -8.45 -17.12
C GLN A 153 -2.10 -7.16 -16.52
N PHE A 154 -2.11 -6.07 -17.28
CA PHE A 154 -2.71 -4.81 -16.85
C PHE A 154 -4.20 -4.98 -16.56
N ASP A 155 -4.96 -5.58 -17.47
CA ASP A 155 -6.39 -5.82 -17.31
C ASP A 155 -6.67 -6.76 -16.12
N LEU A 156 -5.83 -7.78 -15.92
CA LEU A 156 -5.92 -8.68 -14.76
C LEU A 156 -5.67 -7.93 -13.44
N LEU A 157 -4.69 -7.04 -13.39
CA LEU A 157 -4.39 -6.27 -12.18
C LEU A 157 -5.48 -5.22 -11.91
N LEU A 158 -5.98 -4.59 -12.96
CA LEU A 158 -7.06 -3.60 -12.87
C LEU A 158 -8.37 -4.24 -12.40
N SER A 159 -8.72 -5.44 -12.89
CA SER A 159 -9.95 -6.15 -12.50
C SER A 159 -9.98 -6.63 -11.04
N ARG A 160 -8.82 -6.66 -10.36
CA ARG A 160 -8.71 -6.99 -8.93
C ARG A 160 -8.84 -5.78 -8.02
N GLN A 161 -8.96 -4.58 -8.58
CA GLN A 161 -9.02 -3.33 -7.83
C GLN A 161 -10.41 -2.73 -7.92
N MET A 162 -10.85 -2.07 -6.86
CA MET A 162 -12.02 -1.19 -6.91
C MET A 162 -11.80 -0.13 -8.01
N PRO A 163 -12.82 0.16 -8.85
CA PRO A 163 -12.71 1.18 -9.88
C PRO A 163 -12.25 2.52 -9.33
N ASP A 164 -11.35 3.19 -10.05
CA ASP A 164 -10.79 4.48 -9.62
C ASP A 164 -11.86 5.55 -9.36
N ALA A 165 -12.91 5.60 -10.19
CA ALA A 165 -14.04 6.51 -9.96
C ALA A 165 -14.74 6.28 -8.61
N GLU A 166 -14.85 5.01 -8.20
CA GLU A 166 -15.43 4.64 -6.91
C GLU A 166 -14.47 4.98 -5.76
N LYS A 167 -13.15 4.71 -5.92
CA LYS A 167 -12.14 5.12 -4.93
C LYS A 167 -12.19 6.63 -4.69
N ARG A 168 -12.24 7.45 -5.75
CA ARG A 168 -12.34 8.92 -5.63
C ARG A 168 -13.62 9.37 -4.95
N ALA A 169 -14.75 8.72 -5.21
CA ALA A 169 -16.02 9.06 -4.58
C ALA A 169 -16.03 8.79 -3.06
N ARG A 170 -15.19 7.85 -2.61
CA ARG A 170 -15.06 7.45 -1.21
C ARG A 170 -13.91 8.14 -0.47
N ALA A 171 -13.09 8.95 -1.16
CA ALA A 171 -11.89 9.55 -0.59
C ALA A 171 -12.19 10.89 0.08
N ASP A 172 -11.49 11.20 1.16
CA ASP A 172 -11.49 12.53 1.78
C ASP A 172 -10.69 13.53 0.94
N HIS A 173 -9.62 13.04 0.30
CA HIS A 173 -8.73 13.82 -0.55
C HIS A 173 -8.43 13.10 -1.85
N VAL A 174 -8.35 13.85 -2.94
CA VAL A 174 -7.97 13.34 -4.25
C VAL A 174 -6.87 14.21 -4.84
N ILE A 175 -5.78 13.61 -5.29
CA ILE A 175 -4.70 14.28 -6.02
C ILE A 175 -4.57 13.64 -7.40
N GLU A 176 -4.70 14.45 -8.44
CA GLU A 176 -4.44 14.00 -9.82
C GLU A 176 -2.94 14.12 -10.13
N THR A 177 -2.29 13.02 -10.49
CA THR A 177 -0.84 12.98 -10.73
C THR A 177 -0.51 13.37 -12.18
N ARG A 178 -0.42 14.67 -12.45
CA ARG A 178 -0.19 15.20 -13.81
C ARG A 178 1.31 15.41 -14.08
N SER A 179 2.01 16.03 -13.13
CA SER A 179 3.47 16.17 -13.16
C SER A 179 4.05 16.05 -11.75
N LEU A 180 5.36 15.82 -11.65
CA LEU A 180 6.03 15.71 -10.35
C LEU A 180 5.91 17.02 -9.55
N GLU A 181 6.11 18.16 -10.20
CA GLU A 181 6.05 19.49 -9.59
C GLU A 181 4.64 19.81 -9.06
N GLN A 182 3.61 19.60 -9.88
CA GLN A 182 2.23 19.83 -9.47
C GLN A 182 1.80 18.87 -8.36
N THR A 183 2.15 17.58 -8.47
CA THR A 183 1.85 16.61 -7.41
C THR A 183 2.53 17.02 -6.11
N ARG A 184 3.77 17.49 -6.16
CA ARG A 184 4.50 17.97 -4.98
C ARG A 184 3.82 19.19 -4.34
N ALA A 185 3.38 20.14 -5.16
CA ALA A 185 2.67 21.33 -4.67
C ALA A 185 1.34 20.96 -4.00
N GLU A 186 0.56 20.05 -4.58
CA GLU A 186 -0.72 19.60 -4.00
C GLU A 186 -0.53 18.79 -2.71
N VAL A 187 0.50 17.94 -2.64
CA VAL A 187 0.84 17.23 -1.40
C VAL A 187 1.26 18.20 -0.30
N GLN A 188 2.08 19.22 -0.63
CA GLN A 188 2.48 20.24 0.34
C GLN A 188 1.24 21.01 0.86
N ALA A 189 0.37 21.47 -0.03
CA ALA A 189 -0.85 22.18 0.35
C ALA A 189 -1.77 21.34 1.24
N LEU A 190 -1.88 20.04 0.95
CA LEU A 190 -2.63 19.11 1.78
C LEU A 190 -2.00 18.96 3.18
N LEU A 191 -0.67 18.82 3.26
CA LEU A 191 0.04 18.72 4.53
C LEU A 191 -0.12 19.96 5.40
N ASP A 192 -0.04 21.15 4.79
CA ASP A 192 -0.21 22.42 5.51
C ASP A 192 -1.62 22.51 6.11
N LYS A 193 -2.64 22.14 5.31
CA LYS A 193 -4.03 22.05 5.80
C LYS A 193 -4.17 21.08 6.97
N LEU A 194 -3.59 19.88 6.89
CA LEU A 194 -3.70 18.90 7.98
C LEU A 194 -2.99 19.36 9.25
N ARG A 195 -1.83 20.03 9.12
CA ARG A 195 -1.09 20.57 10.26
C ARG A 195 -1.86 21.68 10.96
N GLU A 196 -2.56 22.54 10.23
CA GLU A 196 -3.39 23.60 10.81
C GLU A 196 -4.59 23.08 11.61
N HIS A 197 -5.18 21.95 11.20
CA HIS A 197 -6.36 21.36 11.86
C HIS A 197 -5.99 20.43 13.03
N HIS A 198 -4.73 20.03 13.16
CA HIS A 198 -4.25 19.06 14.15
C HIS A 198 -3.07 19.56 15.00
N ALA A 199 -2.71 20.85 14.90
CA ALA A 199 -1.83 21.55 15.84
C ALA A 199 -2.59 21.99 17.10
#